data_AF-A0A2G2F666-F1
#
_entry.id   AF-A0A2G2F666-F1
#
_cell.length_a   1.000
_cell.length_b   1.000
_cell.length_c   1.000
_cell.angle_alpha   90.00
_cell.angle_beta   90.00
_cell.angle_gamma   90.00
#
_symmetry.space_group_name_H-M   'P 1'
#
loop_
_entity.id
_entity.type
_entity.pdbx_description
1 polymer ?
#
loop_
_entity_poly.entity_id
_entity_poly.type
_entity_poly.pdbx_seq_one_letter_code
_entity_poly.pdbx_strand_id
1 'polypeptide(L)'
;MKNYYEVLGVNNDASSAQIKKRTLQLGKQLHPSTKQPEVIDDSKDFVDVVEAFEVLYDEKSRKIYDRLLNSKTNSPIHDNFENYIHMISQRSRKSGEKYAKSKFKVFKNDLKEFHWWDITSILEAIIPW
;
A
#
# COMPACT_ATOMS: atom_id res chain seq x y z
N MET A 1 -9.46 -8.30 10.50
CA MET A 1 -8.84 -7.65 9.33
C MET A 1 -8.82 -6.16 9.59
N LYS A 2 -7.66 -5.50 9.46
CA LYS A 2 -7.57 -4.04 9.60
C LYS A 2 -8.21 -3.37 8.37
N ASN A 3 -8.81 -2.20 8.54
CA ASN A 3 -9.30 -1.42 7.42
C ASN A 3 -8.12 -0.69 6.75
N TYR A 4 -7.73 -1.09 5.53
CA TYR A 4 -6.57 -0.52 4.83
C TYR A 4 -6.80 0.93 4.39
N TYR A 5 -8.07 1.33 4.20
CA TYR A 5 -8.41 2.73 3.95
C TYR A 5 -8.11 3.59 5.19
N GLU A 6 -8.43 3.08 6.39
CA GLU A 6 -8.11 3.75 7.66
C GLU A 6 -6.60 3.78 7.92
N VAL A 7 -5.87 2.68 7.63
CA VAL A 7 -4.41 2.63 7.77
C VAL A 7 -3.73 3.72 6.93
N LEU A 8 -4.22 3.97 5.70
CA LEU A 8 -3.69 5.03 4.84
C LEU A 8 -4.30 6.42 5.11
N GLY A 9 -5.34 6.50 5.95
CA GLY A 9 -6.08 7.73 6.21
C GLY A 9 -6.74 8.29 4.95
N VAL A 10 -7.32 7.42 4.13
CA VAL A 10 -8.02 7.78 2.88
C VAL A 10 -9.45 7.25 2.90
N ASN A 11 -10.31 7.85 2.08
CA ASN A 11 -11.65 7.34 1.86
C ASN A 11 -11.64 6.09 0.97
N ASN A 12 -12.71 5.32 1.04
CA ASN A 12 -12.93 4.12 0.21
C ASN A 12 -13.03 4.43 -1.30
N ASP A 13 -13.35 5.67 -1.67
CA ASP A 13 -13.40 6.18 -3.05
C ASP A 13 -12.06 6.73 -3.56
N ALA A 14 -11.00 6.69 -2.73
CA ALA A 14 -9.71 7.28 -3.07
C ALA A 14 -9.12 6.68 -4.36
N SER A 15 -8.59 7.54 -5.23
CA SER A 15 -7.92 7.10 -6.46
C SER A 15 -6.56 6.46 -6.17
N SER A 16 -6.05 5.64 -7.09
CA SER A 16 -4.72 5.02 -6.95
C SER A 16 -3.61 6.07 -6.76
N ALA A 17 -3.76 7.26 -7.36
CA ALA A 17 -2.86 8.38 -7.16
C ALA A 17 -2.91 8.94 -5.72
N GLN A 18 -4.10 9.05 -5.13
CA GLN A 18 -4.27 9.48 -3.73
C GLN A 18 -3.69 8.45 -2.76
N ILE A 19 -3.96 7.16 -3.00
CA ILE A 19 -3.42 6.02 -2.23
C ILE A 19 -1.88 6.09 -2.27
N LYS A 20 -1.28 6.12 -3.47
CA LYS A 20 0.18 6.22 -3.66
C LYS A 20 0.79 7.44 -2.96
N LYS A 21 0.16 8.61 -3.09
CA LYS A 21 0.63 9.85 -2.44
C LYS A 21 0.62 9.73 -0.92
N ARG A 22 -0.45 9.18 -0.34
CA ARG A 22 -0.61 9.01 1.11
C ARG A 22 0.34 7.96 1.66
N THR A 23 0.51 6.83 0.97
CA THR A 23 1.53 5.83 1.29
C THR A 23 2.93 6.44 1.32
N LEU A 24 3.28 7.31 0.35
CA LEU A 24 4.59 7.97 0.35
C LEU A 24 4.77 8.94 1.53
N GLN A 25 3.72 9.67 1.89
CA GLN A 25 3.74 10.61 3.03
C GLN A 25 3.91 9.86 4.36
N LEU A 26 3.07 8.84 4.59
CA LEU A 26 3.14 7.99 5.79
C LEU A 26 4.46 7.23 5.85
N GLY A 27 4.89 6.65 4.73
CA GLY A 27 6.17 5.96 4.65
C GLY A 27 7.32 6.87 5.04
N LYS A 28 7.33 8.15 4.63
CA LYS A 28 8.38 9.10 5.05
C LYS A 28 8.36 9.37 6.56
N GLN A 29 7.17 9.40 7.17
CA GLN A 29 6.99 9.69 8.60
C GLN A 29 7.33 8.49 9.49
N LEU A 30 7.04 7.28 9.01
CA LEU A 30 7.15 6.03 9.77
C LEU A 30 8.43 5.24 9.47
N HIS A 31 9.20 5.62 8.44
CA HIS A 31 10.40 4.86 8.09
C HIS A 31 11.47 4.94 9.19
N PRO A 32 11.99 3.80 9.69
CA PRO A 32 12.87 3.75 10.86
C PRO A 32 14.20 4.48 10.66
N SER A 33 14.70 4.61 9.42
CA SER A 33 15.88 5.46 9.12
C SER A 33 15.75 6.94 9.51
N THR A 34 14.55 7.43 9.84
CA THR A 34 14.34 8.82 10.29
C THR A 34 14.37 8.97 11.81
N LYS A 35 14.38 7.87 12.57
CA LYS A 35 14.38 7.87 14.04
C LYS A 35 15.42 6.91 14.61
N GLN A 36 15.73 7.07 15.89
CA GLN A 36 16.71 6.22 16.59
C GLN A 36 16.23 4.76 16.64
N PRO A 37 17.15 3.77 16.70
CA PRO A 37 16.85 2.34 16.60
C PRO A 37 15.91 1.77 17.70
N GLU A 38 15.51 2.57 18.68
CA GLU A 38 14.71 2.15 19.84
C GLU A 38 13.18 2.30 19.65
N VAL A 39 12.72 2.84 18.52
CA VAL A 39 11.28 2.96 18.23
C VAL A 39 10.74 1.66 17.64
N ILE A 40 10.29 0.76 18.52
CA ILE A 40 9.85 -0.61 18.18
C ILE A 40 8.58 -0.62 17.31
N ASP A 41 7.71 0.40 17.41
CA ASP A 41 6.39 0.38 16.76
C ASP A 41 6.39 0.95 15.32
N ASP A 42 7.31 1.86 14.99
CA ASP A 42 7.39 2.52 13.68
C ASP A 42 7.63 1.52 12.53
N SER A 43 8.38 0.44 12.78
CA SER A 43 8.59 -0.62 11.79
C SER A 43 7.31 -1.40 11.49
N LYS A 44 6.43 -1.57 12.48
CA LYS A 44 5.17 -2.29 12.33
C LYS A 44 4.15 -1.44 11.59
N ASP A 45 4.04 -0.17 11.96
CA ASP A 45 3.15 0.77 11.27
C ASP A 45 3.60 0.99 9.82
N PHE A 46 4.91 1.08 9.56
CA PHE A 46 5.43 1.15 8.21
C PHE A 46 5.09 -0.11 7.39
N VAL A 47 5.23 -1.30 7.99
CA VAL A 47 4.85 -2.56 7.35
C VAL A 47 3.35 -2.58 7.01
N ASP A 48 2.50 -2.14 7.94
CA ASP A 48 1.06 -2.08 7.73
C ASP A 48 0.68 -1.08 6.61
N VAL A 49 1.40 0.03 6.48
CA VAL A 49 1.24 0.99 5.37
C VAL A 49 1.61 0.38 4.02
N VAL A 50 2.69 -0.40 3.96
CA VAL A 50 3.11 -1.11 2.74
C VAL A 50 2.09 -2.19 2.37
N GLU A 51 1.60 -2.93 3.35
CA GLU A 51 0.54 -3.93 3.20
C GLU A 51 -0.75 -3.31 2.64
N ALA A 52 -1.21 -2.22 3.24
CA ALA A 52 -2.38 -1.49 2.78
C ALA A 52 -2.21 -0.97 1.34
N PHE A 53 -1.02 -0.46 1.00
CA PHE A 53 -0.73 0.01 -0.35
C PHE A 53 -0.78 -1.13 -1.38
N GLU A 54 -0.09 -2.25 -1.15
CA GLU A 54 -0.05 -3.35 -2.11
C GLU A 54 -1.44 -3.96 -2.34
N VAL A 55 -2.30 -4.00 -1.32
CA VAL A 55 -3.68 -4.50 -1.46
C VAL A 55 -4.59 -3.48 -2.16
N LEU A 56 -4.48 -2.19 -1.86
CA LEU A 56 -5.39 -1.17 -2.40
C LEU A 56 -4.96 -0.58 -3.74
N TYR A 57 -3.67 -0.67 -4.09
CA TYR A 57 -3.15 -0.09 -5.32
C TYR A 57 -3.54 -0.90 -6.56
N ASP A 58 -3.49 -2.22 -6.48
CA ASP A 58 -3.90 -3.10 -7.57
C ASP A 58 -5.43 -3.23 -7.61
N GLU A 59 -6.01 -3.03 -8.78
CA GLU A 59 -7.46 -2.99 -8.96
C GLU A 59 -8.11 -4.34 -8.63
N LYS A 60 -7.42 -5.45 -8.94
CA LYS A 60 -7.93 -6.80 -8.68
C LYS A 60 -7.92 -7.10 -7.19
N SER A 61 -6.82 -6.82 -6.50
CA SER A 61 -6.77 -7.02 -5.04
C SER A 61 -7.71 -6.08 -4.30
N ARG A 62 -7.84 -4.82 -4.73
CA ARG A 62 -8.80 -3.87 -4.13
C ARG A 62 -10.24 -4.34 -4.27
N LYS A 63 -10.65 -4.80 -5.45
CA LYS A 63 -12.01 -5.34 -5.66
C LYS A 63 -12.30 -6.55 -4.76
N ILE A 64 -11.32 -7.41 -4.55
CA ILE A 64 -11.47 -8.57 -3.67
C ILE A 64 -11.54 -8.12 -2.21
N TYR A 65 -10.69 -7.19 -1.81
CA TYR A 65 -10.69 -6.57 -0.49
C TYR A 65 -12.04 -5.92 -0.16
N ASP A 66 -12.58 -5.13 -1.09
CA ASP A 66 -13.88 -4.46 -0.93
C ASP A 66 -15.04 -5.46 -0.85
N ARG A 67 -14.96 -6.59 -1.57
CA ARG A 67 -15.96 -7.66 -1.46
C ARG A 67 -15.93 -8.32 -0.09
N LEU A 68 -14.74 -8.61 0.44
CA LEU A 68 -14.57 -9.17 1.79
C LEU A 68 -15.14 -8.23 2.86
N LEU A 69 -14.84 -6.93 2.75
CA LEU A 69 -15.33 -5.91 3.69
C LEU A 69 -16.87 -5.83 3.74
N ASN A 70 -17.55 -6.10 2.62
CA ASN A 70 -19.00 -6.03 2.49
C ASN A 70 -19.71 -7.39 2.67
N SER A 71 -18.99 -8.51 2.67
CA SER A 71 -19.57 -9.84 2.72
C SER A 71 -19.82 -10.34 4.15
N LYS A 72 -20.96 -11.01 4.37
CA LYS A 72 -21.25 -11.72 5.63
C LYS A 72 -20.63 -13.12 5.58
N THR A 73 -20.00 -13.52 6.68
CA THR A 73 -18.85 -14.45 6.79
C THR A 73 -19.09 -15.95 6.56
N ASN A 74 -20.04 -16.41 5.73
CA ASN A 74 -20.37 -17.86 5.65
C ASN A 74 -20.51 -18.43 4.21
N SER A 75 -19.60 -18.12 3.29
CA SER A 75 -19.63 -18.70 1.92
C SER A 75 -18.26 -19.26 1.50
N PRO A 76 -18.15 -20.43 0.84
CA PRO A 76 -16.88 -20.94 0.31
C PRO A 76 -16.15 -19.99 -0.65
N ILE A 77 -16.89 -19.07 -1.28
CA ILE A 77 -16.32 -18.00 -2.12
C ILE A 77 -15.53 -17.00 -1.26
N HIS A 78 -16.00 -16.74 -0.04
CA HIS A 78 -15.33 -15.90 0.96
C HIS A 78 -13.95 -16.48 1.32
N ASP A 79 -13.87 -17.79 1.56
CA ASP A 79 -12.62 -18.45 1.95
C ASP A 79 -11.55 -18.34 0.87
N ASN A 80 -11.92 -18.47 -0.41
CA ASN A 80 -10.99 -18.28 -1.52
C ASN A 80 -10.46 -16.84 -1.61
N PHE A 81 -11.32 -15.85 -1.36
CA PHE A 81 -10.92 -14.44 -1.35
C PHE A 81 -10.05 -14.09 -0.15
N GLU A 82 -10.38 -14.60 1.03
CA GLU A 82 -9.54 -14.47 2.23
C GLU A 82 -8.15 -15.08 2.01
N ASN A 83 -8.07 -16.28 1.42
CA ASN A 83 -6.79 -16.91 1.09
C ASN A 83 -5.95 -16.05 0.14
N TYR A 84 -6.57 -15.41 -0.85
CA TYR A 84 -5.88 -14.52 -1.78
C TYR A 84 -5.35 -13.25 -1.10
N ILE A 85 -6.20 -12.57 -0.31
CA ILE A 85 -5.78 -11.37 0.42
C ILE A 85 -4.74 -11.70 1.49
N HIS A 86 -4.87 -12.85 2.15
CA HIS A 86 -3.86 -13.35 3.09
C HIS A 86 -2.51 -13.57 2.41
N MET A 87 -2.48 -14.22 1.24
CA MET A 87 -1.25 -14.42 0.48
C MET A 87 -0.58 -13.09 0.10
N ILE A 88 -1.36 -12.11 -0.38
CA ILE A 88 -0.83 -10.77 -0.70
C ILE A 88 -0.29 -10.12 0.57
N SER A 89 -1.08 -10.08 1.65
CA SER A 89 -0.69 -9.55 2.96
C SER A 89 0.66 -10.10 3.41
N GLN A 90 0.86 -11.43 3.40
CA GLN A 90 2.13 -12.04 3.80
C GLN A 90 3.30 -11.59 2.93
N ARG A 91 3.08 -11.43 1.62
CA ARG A 91 4.10 -10.92 0.69
C ARG A 91 4.43 -9.46 0.97
N SER A 92 3.40 -8.63 1.16
CA SER A 92 3.51 -7.20 1.40
C SER A 92 4.15 -6.89 2.76
N ARG A 93 3.94 -7.75 3.76
CA ARG A 93 4.63 -7.64 5.05
C ARG A 93 6.12 -7.88 4.91
N LYS A 94 6.51 -8.92 4.16
CA LYS A 94 7.93 -9.19 3.85
C LYS A 94 8.55 -8.06 3.03
N SER A 95 7.83 -7.46 2.08
CA SER A 95 8.33 -6.30 1.34
C SER A 95 8.46 -5.08 2.26
N GLY A 96 7.50 -4.83 3.14
CA GLY A 96 7.54 -3.78 4.16
C GLY A 96 8.72 -3.93 5.11
N GLU A 97 9.01 -5.13 5.61
CA GLU A 97 10.18 -5.40 6.46
C GLU A 97 11.49 -5.18 5.72
N LYS A 98 11.56 -5.59 4.45
CA LYS A 98 12.71 -5.31 3.58
C LYS A 98 12.92 -3.81 3.42
N TYR A 99 11.85 -3.06 3.15
CA TYR A 99 11.90 -1.62 3.01
C TYR A 99 12.31 -0.93 4.30
N ALA A 100 11.79 -1.35 5.45
CA ALA A 100 12.16 -0.83 6.78
C ALA A 100 13.65 -1.02 7.08
N LYS A 101 14.25 -2.13 6.63
CA LYS A 101 15.69 -2.41 6.77
C LYS A 101 16.56 -1.69 5.73
N SER A 102 15.95 -1.04 4.74
CA SER A 102 16.65 -0.39 3.62
C SER A 102 16.70 1.12 3.77
N LYS A 103 17.35 1.82 2.82
CA LYS A 103 17.26 3.29 2.74
C LYS A 103 15.88 3.66 2.20
N PHE A 104 15.22 4.66 2.79
CA PHE A 104 13.91 5.16 2.32
C PHE A 104 13.86 5.50 0.83
N LYS A 105 15.00 5.89 0.22
CA LYS A 105 15.10 6.13 -1.23
C LYS A 105 14.74 4.90 -2.07
N VAL A 106 15.04 3.69 -1.59
CA VAL A 106 14.67 2.42 -2.26
C VAL A 106 13.16 2.30 -2.32
N PHE A 107 12.48 2.38 -1.17
CA PHE A 107 11.02 2.37 -1.11
C PHE A 107 10.38 3.46 -1.98
N LYS A 108 10.89 4.69 -1.92
CA LYS A 108 10.41 5.80 -2.74
C LYS A 108 10.56 5.54 -4.24
N ASN A 109 11.66 4.91 -4.66
CA ASN A 109 11.90 4.59 -6.07
C ASN A 109 11.00 3.45 -6.54
N ASP A 110 10.86 2.38 -5.75
CA ASP A 110 9.98 1.26 -6.09
C ASP A 110 8.52 1.71 -6.16
N LEU A 111 8.08 2.55 -5.20
CA LEU A 111 6.76 3.17 -5.24
C LEU A 111 6.56 3.97 -6.52
N LYS A 112 7.59 4.70 -6.94
CA LYS A 112 7.54 5.37 -8.24
C LYS A 112 7.38 4.27 -9.29
N GLU A 113 8.39 3.45 -9.54
CA GLU A 113 8.46 2.47 -10.64
C GLU A 113 7.29 1.49 -10.72
N PHE A 114 6.49 1.33 -9.65
CA PHE A 114 5.16 0.71 -9.65
C PHE A 114 4.22 1.44 -10.64
N HIS A 115 4.36 1.03 -11.91
CA HIS A 115 3.77 1.42 -13.20
C HIS A 115 3.45 2.92 -13.45
N TRP A 116 4.24 3.52 -14.36
CA TRP A 116 4.33 4.95 -14.72
C TRP A 116 3.70 5.38 -16.05
N TRP A 117 2.98 4.52 -16.78
CA TRP A 117 2.51 4.89 -18.13
C TRP A 117 1.50 6.06 -18.17
N ASP A 118 0.95 6.50 -17.02
CA ASP A 118 -0.01 7.62 -16.93
C ASP A 118 0.60 8.99 -16.60
N ILE A 119 1.81 9.06 -16.03
CA ILE A 119 2.41 10.35 -15.65
C ILE A 119 3.12 11.01 -16.84
N THR A 120 3.60 10.22 -17.80
CA THR A 120 4.16 10.72 -19.07
C THR A 120 3.11 11.49 -19.87
N SER A 121 1.86 11.02 -19.94
CA SER A 121 0.77 11.73 -20.63
C SER A 121 0.42 13.08 -20.00
N ILE A 122 0.55 13.23 -18.68
CA ILE A 122 0.26 14.50 -17.98
C ILE A 122 1.44 15.47 -18.08
N LEU A 123 2.68 14.97 -18.11
CA LEU A 123 3.87 15.81 -18.28
C LEU A 123 4.06 16.28 -19.73
N GLU A 124 3.70 15.45 -20.72
CA GLU A 124 3.68 15.83 -22.15
C GLU A 124 2.59 16.87 -22.47
N ALA A 125 1.50 16.91 -21.69
CA ALA A 125 0.44 17.93 -21.84
C ALA A 125 0.79 19.30 -21.22
N ILE A 126 1.86 19.40 -20.42
CA ILE A 126 2.24 20.62 -19.68
C ILE A 126 3.54 21.24 -20.21
N ILE A 127 4.35 20.51 -20.98
CA ILE A 127 5.57 21.03 -21.61
C ILE A 127 5.44 20.86 -23.13
N PRO A 128 5.23 21.94 -23.90
CA PRO A 128 5.14 21.86 -25.35
C PRO A 128 6.51 21.59 -25.96
N TRP A 129 6.53 20.77 -27.02
CA TRP A 129 7.55 20.83 -28.06
C TRP A 129 6.98 21.62 -29.24
#